data_AF-A0A519K5X1-F1
#
_entry.id   AF-A0A519K5X1-F1
#
_cell.length_a   1.000
_cell.length_b   1.000
_cell.length_c   1.000
_cell.angle_alpha   90.00
_cell.angle_beta   90.00
_cell.angle_gamma   90.00
#
_symmetry.space_group_name_H-M   'P 1'
#
loop_
_entity.id
_entity.type
_entity.pdbx_description
1 polymer ?
#
loop_
_entity_poly.entity_id
_entity_poly.type
_entity_poly.pdbx_seq_one_letter_code
_entity_poly.pdbx_strand_id
1 'polypeptide(L)'
;MEKLFVRFATLTAKIAGKPWTFIACVGIVLVWAITGPIFKFNETWQLVINTGTTIITFLMVFLIQNTQNRDGAAMQAKLDELVYAVKSADSRFIGIEHLTEQELDAILAEVEARGIAVHEGKPAGPIRGRRGKRVEDLGAEPPKPAAAAKRRTS
;
A
#
# COMPACT_ATOMS: atom_id res chain seq x y z
N MET A 1 -0.55 -10.53 -22.17
CA MET A 1 0.80 -10.46 -21.58
C MET A 1 0.76 -10.25 -20.07
N GLU A 2 -0.08 -9.35 -19.56
CA GLU A 2 -0.24 -9.08 -18.11
C GLU A 2 -0.48 -10.34 -17.26
N LYS A 3 -1.40 -11.21 -17.66
CA LYS A 3 -1.69 -12.48 -16.94
C LYS A 3 -0.48 -13.42 -16.86
N LEU A 4 0.41 -13.43 -17.86
CA LEU A 4 1.62 -14.26 -17.87
C LEU A 4 2.69 -13.67 -16.94
N PHE A 5 2.89 -12.35 -17.00
CA PHE A 5 3.78 -11.64 -16.08
C PHE A 5 3.34 -11.81 -14.63
N VAL A 6 2.05 -11.61 -14.33
CA VAL A 6 1.49 -11.79 -12.98
C VAL A 6 1.67 -13.23 -12.51
N ARG A 7 1.46 -14.23 -13.37
CA ARG A 7 1.62 -15.65 -13.01
C ARG A 7 3.09 -16.01 -12.76
N PHE A 8 4.01 -15.51 -13.59
CA PHE A 8 5.44 -15.65 -13.38
C PHE A 8 5.89 -14.96 -12.09
N ALA A 9 5.51 -13.70 -11.88
CA ALA A 9 5.84 -12.94 -10.68
C ALA A 9 5.32 -13.61 -9.41
N THR A 10 4.07 -14.09 -9.42
CA THR A 10 3.48 -14.81 -8.30
C THR A 10 4.22 -16.12 -8.02
N LEU A 11 4.59 -16.87 -9.07
CA LEU A 11 5.34 -18.12 -8.94
C LEU A 11 6.74 -17.86 -8.36
N THR A 12 7.45 -16.86 -8.89
CA THR A 12 8.78 -16.47 -8.44
C THR A 12 8.74 -15.98 -7.00
N ALA A 13 7.78 -15.15 -6.62
CA ALA A 13 7.58 -14.70 -5.24
C ALA A 13 7.29 -15.88 -4.29
N LYS A 14 6.43 -16.82 -4.72
CA LYS A 14 6.08 -18.01 -3.93
C LYS A 14 7.26 -18.97 -3.77
N ILE A 15 8.11 -19.09 -4.79
CA ILE A 15 9.33 -19.90 -4.71
C ILE A 15 10.35 -19.17 -3.83
N ALA A 16 10.59 -17.87 -4.03
CA ALA A 16 11.51 -17.07 -3.24
C ALA A 16 11.18 -17.06 -1.75
N GLY A 17 9.89 -17.09 -1.38
CA GLY A 17 9.45 -17.14 0.02
C GLY A 17 9.59 -18.50 0.71
N LYS A 18 10.02 -19.57 0.02
CA LYS A 18 10.20 -20.89 0.65
C LYS A 18 11.52 -20.99 1.41
N PRO A 19 11.56 -21.58 2.62
CA PRO A 19 12.79 -21.82 3.37
C PRO A 19 13.86 -22.59 2.58
N TRP A 20 13.44 -23.56 1.75
CA TRP A 20 14.34 -24.31 0.88
C TRP A 20 15.07 -23.44 -0.15
N THR A 21 14.44 -22.37 -0.62
CA THR A 21 15.07 -21.44 -1.57
C THR A 21 16.15 -20.63 -0.89
N PHE A 22 15.96 -20.24 0.37
CA PHE A 22 17.00 -19.60 1.16
C PHE A 22 18.22 -20.51 1.34
N ILE A 23 18.01 -21.78 1.69
CA ILE A 23 19.08 -22.78 1.81
C ILE A 23 19.83 -22.94 0.47
N ALA A 24 19.12 -23.01 -0.65
CA ALA A 24 19.72 -23.08 -1.98
C ALA A 24 20.55 -21.82 -2.31
N CYS A 25 20.05 -20.62 -2.01
CA CYS A 25 20.79 -19.37 -2.20
C CYS A 25 22.07 -19.33 -1.36
N VAL A 26 22.01 -19.75 -0.08
CA VAL A 26 23.19 -19.87 0.78
C VAL A 26 24.18 -20.86 0.18
N GLY A 27 23.71 -22.01 -0.32
CA GLY A 27 24.54 -22.99 -1.01
C GLY A 27 25.26 -22.42 -2.24
N ILE A 28 24.57 -21.62 -3.06
CA ILE A 28 25.16 -20.94 -4.22
C ILE A 28 26.27 -19.97 -3.77
N VAL A 29 26.03 -19.19 -2.72
CA VAL A 29 27.03 -18.26 -2.17
C VAL A 29 28.26 -19.02 -1.63
N LEU A 30 28.05 -20.16 -0.96
CA LEU A 30 29.14 -21.00 -0.47
C LEU A 30 29.95 -21.61 -1.61
N VAL A 31 29.30 -22.12 -2.66
CA VAL A 31 29.99 -22.65 -3.85
C VAL A 31 30.81 -21.55 -4.51
N TRP A 32 30.25 -20.36 -4.69
CA TRP A 32 30.98 -19.20 -5.21
C TRP A 32 32.19 -18.87 -4.34
N ALA A 33 32.05 -18.82 -3.02
CA ALA A 33 33.14 -18.56 -2.08
C ALA A 33 34.27 -19.61 -2.20
N ILE A 34 33.93 -20.90 -2.32
CA ILE A 34 34.88 -22.01 -2.48
C ILE A 34 35.62 -21.94 -3.82
N THR A 35 35.01 -21.38 -4.87
CA THR A 35 35.70 -21.15 -6.15
C THR A 35 36.68 -19.97 -6.10
N GLY A 36 36.56 -19.07 -5.11
CA GLY A 36 37.43 -17.89 -4.96
C GLY A 36 38.93 -18.18 -4.95
N PRO A 37 39.43 -19.14 -4.15
CA PRO A 37 40.82 -19.56 -4.15
C PRO A 37 41.35 -20.03 -5.51
N ILE A 38 40.51 -20.72 -6.31
CA ILE A 38 40.88 -21.19 -7.66
C ILE A 38 41.12 -20.00 -8.59
N PHE A 39 40.27 -18.97 -8.49
CA PHE A 39 40.37 -17.74 -9.29
C PHE A 39 41.25 -16.65 -8.64
N LYS A 40 41.96 -16.98 -7.55
CA LYS A 40 42.79 -16.04 -6.79
C LYS A 40 42.04 -14.76 -6.37
N PHE A 41 40.73 -14.87 -6.15
CA PHE A 41 39.85 -13.74 -5.79
C PHE A 41 39.96 -12.54 -6.76
N ASN A 42 40.16 -12.81 -8.06
CA ASN A 42 40.35 -11.77 -9.06
C ASN A 42 39.11 -10.90 -9.30
N GLU A 43 39.32 -9.77 -9.99
CA GLU A 43 38.26 -8.80 -10.31
C GLU A 43 37.07 -9.43 -11.05
N THR A 44 37.31 -10.35 -11.99
CA THR A 44 36.24 -11.03 -12.72
C THR A 44 35.36 -11.89 -11.81
N TRP A 45 35.97 -12.59 -10.85
CA TRP A 45 35.25 -13.44 -9.90
C TRP A 45 34.34 -12.63 -8.96
N GLN A 46 34.81 -11.45 -8.51
CA GLN A 46 34.00 -10.51 -7.71
C GLN A 46 32.91 -9.85 -8.57
N LEU A 47 33.25 -9.44 -9.80
CA LEU A 47 32.33 -8.79 -10.73
C LEU A 47 31.11 -9.67 -11.02
N VAL A 48 31.31 -10.98 -11.19
CA VAL A 48 30.21 -11.91 -11.51
C VAL A 48 29.14 -11.93 -10.42
N ILE A 49 29.53 -12.05 -9.14
CA ILE A 49 28.52 -12.07 -8.06
C ILE A 49 27.89 -10.70 -7.86
N ASN A 50 28.68 -9.62 -7.94
CA ASN A 50 28.18 -8.28 -7.70
C ASN A 50 27.18 -7.88 -8.79
N THR A 51 27.53 -8.12 -10.05
CA THR A 51 26.67 -7.84 -11.20
C THR A 51 25.43 -8.73 -11.19
N GLY A 52 25.60 -10.03 -10.93
CA GLY A 52 24.50 -10.99 -10.89
C GLY A 52 23.48 -10.68 -9.81
N THR A 53 23.95 -10.47 -8.57
CA THR A 53 23.07 -10.13 -7.44
C THR A 53 22.39 -8.78 -7.66
N THR A 54 23.07 -7.80 -8.25
CA THR A 54 22.46 -6.50 -8.58
C THR A 54 21.29 -6.64 -9.56
N ILE A 55 21.48 -7.39 -10.66
CA ILE A 55 20.40 -7.66 -11.63
C ILE A 55 19.24 -8.40 -10.96
N ILE A 56 19.54 -9.46 -10.20
CA ILE A 56 18.52 -10.25 -9.49
C ILE A 56 17.76 -9.35 -8.50
N THR A 57 18.46 -8.52 -7.74
CA THR A 57 17.87 -7.61 -6.76
C THR A 57 16.96 -6.59 -7.43
N PHE A 58 17.40 -5.97 -8.54
CA PHE A 58 16.55 -5.05 -9.30
C PHE A 58 15.29 -5.73 -9.81
N LEU A 59 15.40 -6.91 -10.40
CA LEU A 59 14.23 -7.69 -10.83
C LEU A 59 13.34 -8.04 -9.63
N MET A 60 13.92 -8.45 -8.51
CA MET A 60 13.21 -8.82 -7.29
C MET A 60 12.41 -7.65 -6.72
N VAL A 61 12.95 -6.42 -6.72
CA VAL A 61 12.22 -5.22 -6.29
C VAL A 61 10.93 -5.05 -7.11
N PHE A 62 11.00 -5.16 -8.44
CA PHE A 62 9.80 -5.07 -9.28
C PHE A 62 8.81 -6.22 -9.03
N LEU A 63 9.30 -7.44 -8.84
CA LEU A 63 8.45 -8.61 -8.56
C LEU A 63 7.76 -8.50 -7.20
N ILE A 64 8.48 -8.07 -6.18
CA ILE A 64 7.96 -7.81 -4.84
C ILE A 64 6.92 -6.69 -4.92
N GLN A 65 7.24 -5.55 -5.56
CA GLN A 65 6.31 -4.44 -5.72
C GLN A 65 5.01 -4.85 -6.44
N ASN A 66 5.10 -5.62 -7.53
CA ASN A 66 3.91 -6.09 -8.25
C ASN A 66 3.05 -7.02 -7.37
N THR A 67 3.69 -7.93 -6.62
CA THR A 67 2.98 -8.85 -5.73
C THR A 67 2.35 -8.10 -4.56
N GLN A 68 3.11 -7.21 -3.91
CA GLN A 68 2.64 -6.38 -2.81
C GLN A 68 1.53 -5.43 -3.21
N ASN A 69 1.62 -4.80 -4.39
CA ASN A 69 0.57 -3.91 -4.90
C ASN A 69 -0.75 -4.66 -5.08
N ARG A 70 -0.69 -5.86 -5.69
CA ARG A 70 -1.89 -6.68 -5.90
C ARG A 70 -2.47 -7.22 -4.60
N ASP A 71 -1.61 -7.71 -3.70
CA ASP A 71 -2.04 -8.24 -2.41
C ASP A 71 -2.59 -7.11 -1.52
N GLY A 72 -2.03 -5.90 -1.61
CA GLY A 72 -2.52 -4.68 -0.95
C GLY A 72 -3.95 -4.33 -1.40
N ALA A 73 -4.20 -4.26 -2.70
CA ALA A 73 -5.54 -3.99 -3.24
C ALA A 73 -6.56 -5.07 -2.84
N ALA A 74 -6.14 -6.35 -2.82
CA ALA A 74 -6.99 -7.44 -2.38
C ALA A 74 -7.30 -7.38 -0.87
N MET A 75 -6.36 -6.91 -0.06
CA MET A 75 -6.56 -6.68 1.37
C MET A 75 -7.52 -5.51 1.62
N GLN A 76 -7.36 -4.40 0.91
CA GLN A 76 -8.28 -3.24 0.96
C GLN A 76 -9.71 -3.68 0.64
N ALA A 77 -9.93 -4.37 -0.48
CA ALA A 77 -11.26 -4.85 -0.87
C ALA A 77 -11.92 -5.79 0.17
N LYS A 78 -11.13 -6.64 0.84
CA LYS A 78 -11.65 -7.50 1.93
C LYS A 78 -12.02 -6.70 3.18
N LEU A 79 -11.24 -5.68 3.52
CA LEU A 79 -11.53 -4.80 4.66
C LEU A 79 -12.77 -3.95 4.38
N ASP A 80 -12.91 -3.44 3.17
CA ASP A 80 -14.09 -2.68 2.73
C ASP A 80 -15.37 -3.50 2.85
N GLU A 81 -15.34 -4.77 2.44
CA GLU A 81 -16.48 -5.68 2.61
C GLU A 81 -16.80 -5.93 4.10
N LEU A 82 -15.79 -6.06 4.96
CA LEU A 82 -16.01 -6.20 6.41
C LEU A 82 -16.60 -4.93 7.03
N VAL A 83 -16.13 -3.75 6.63
CA VAL A 83 -16.69 -2.45 7.06
C VAL A 83 -18.13 -2.33 6.60
N TYR A 84 -18.43 -2.71 5.35
CA TYR A 84 -19.78 -2.72 4.81
C TYR A 84 -20.72 -3.66 5.57
N ALA A 85 -20.24 -4.84 5.97
CA ALA A 85 -21.03 -5.84 6.69
C ALA A 85 -21.32 -5.46 8.16
N VAL A 86 -20.50 -4.60 8.79
CA VAL A 86 -20.64 -4.23 10.20
C VAL A 86 -21.53 -3.00 10.37
N LYS A 87 -22.72 -3.19 10.94
CA LYS A 87 -23.75 -2.13 11.12
C LYS A 87 -23.28 -0.85 11.84
N SER A 88 -22.28 -0.97 12.72
CA SER A 88 -21.74 0.15 13.51
C SER A 88 -20.42 0.70 12.97
N ALA A 89 -19.92 0.18 11.85
CA ALA A 89 -18.70 0.67 11.22
C ALA A 89 -18.99 1.93 10.39
N ASP A 90 -17.97 2.77 10.22
CA ASP A 90 -18.07 3.99 9.44
C ASP A 90 -17.78 3.70 7.96
N SER A 91 -18.78 3.87 7.11
CA SER A 91 -18.66 3.64 5.67
C SER A 91 -17.69 4.61 4.97
N ARG A 92 -17.25 5.69 5.64
CA ARG A 92 -16.21 6.60 5.10
C ARG A 92 -14.83 5.94 4.96
N PHE A 93 -14.61 4.78 5.57
CA PHE A 93 -13.35 4.02 5.46
C PHE A 93 -13.29 3.16 4.19
N ILE A 94 -14.42 2.94 3.52
CA ILE A 94 -14.47 2.18 2.26
C ILE A 94 -13.81 3.01 1.15
N GLY A 95 -12.79 2.47 0.50
CA GLY A 95 -12.02 3.16 -0.55
C GLY A 95 -11.25 4.39 -0.06
N ILE A 96 -10.87 4.44 1.22
CA ILE A 96 -10.17 5.57 1.84
C ILE A 96 -8.82 5.88 1.15
N GLU A 97 -8.19 4.89 0.53
CA GLU A 97 -6.94 5.00 -0.23
C GLU A 97 -7.03 5.85 -1.51
N HIS A 98 -8.25 6.19 -1.94
CA HIS A 98 -8.48 7.05 -3.10
C HIS A 98 -8.74 8.52 -2.72
N LEU A 99 -8.75 8.84 -1.43
CA LEU A 99 -8.89 10.21 -0.95
C LEU A 99 -7.65 11.05 -1.26
N THR A 100 -7.83 12.36 -1.31
CA THR A 100 -6.70 13.27 -1.31
C THR A 100 -5.94 13.19 0.02
N GLU A 101 -4.67 13.58 0.02
CA GLU A 101 -3.82 13.57 1.22
C GLU A 101 -4.47 14.39 2.36
N GLN A 102 -5.03 15.56 2.05
CA GLN A 102 -5.71 16.41 3.04
C GLN A 102 -6.95 15.74 3.65
N GLU A 103 -7.73 15.03 2.83
CA GLU A 103 -8.92 14.30 3.30
C GLU A 103 -8.54 13.08 4.14
N LEU A 104 -7.51 12.34 3.72
CA LEU A 104 -6.98 11.20 4.43
C LEU A 104 -6.42 11.62 5.80
N ASP A 105 -5.60 12.68 5.85
CA ASP A 105 -5.03 13.21 7.08
C ASP A 105 -6.10 13.65 8.08
N ALA A 106 -7.19 14.27 7.60
CA ALA A 106 -8.30 14.66 8.45
C ALA A 106 -8.98 13.45 9.11
N ILE A 107 -9.14 12.35 8.37
CA ILE A 107 -9.70 11.10 8.91
C ILE A 107 -8.71 10.43 9.87
N LEU A 108 -7.43 10.38 9.52
CA LEU A 108 -6.39 9.79 10.37
C LEU A 108 -6.26 10.52 11.71
N ALA A 109 -6.32 11.86 11.71
CA ALA A 109 -6.34 12.66 12.93
C ALA A 109 -7.58 12.36 13.80
N GLU A 110 -8.75 12.14 13.18
CA GLU A 110 -9.96 11.73 13.90
C GLU A 110 -9.79 10.34 14.54
N VAL A 111 -9.19 9.39 13.83
CA VAL A 111 -8.88 8.02 14.33
C VAL A 111 -7.89 8.07 15.49
N GLU A 112 -6.81 8.84 15.35
CA GLU A 112 -5.78 9.00 16.38
C GLU A 112 -6.37 9.60 17.67
N ALA A 113 -7.14 10.68 17.56
CA ALA A 113 -7.80 11.30 18.71
C ALA A 113 -8.71 10.31 19.47
N ARG A 114 -9.35 9.38 18.76
CA ARG A 114 -10.15 8.32 19.37
C ARG A 114 -9.30 7.26 20.03
N GLY A 115 -8.21 6.84 19.39
CA GLY A 115 -7.25 5.91 19.99
C GLY A 115 -6.74 6.44 21.33
N ILE A 116 -6.38 7.72 21.38
CA ILE A 116 -5.99 8.42 22.62
C ILE A 116 -7.13 8.39 23.64
N ALA A 117 -8.34 8.77 23.26
CA ALA A 117 -9.50 8.76 24.16
C ALA A 117 -9.78 7.36 24.76
N VAL A 118 -9.64 6.31 23.96
CA VAL A 118 -9.80 4.91 24.42
C VAL A 118 -8.68 4.50 25.39
N HIS A 119 -7.43 4.88 25.09
CA HIS A 119 -6.30 4.65 26.01
C HIS A 119 -6.45 5.39 27.34
N GLU A 120 -7.12 6.55 27.34
CA GLU A 120 -7.52 7.28 28.55
C GLU A 120 -8.68 6.64 29.33
N GLY A 121 -9.19 5.47 28.89
CA GLY A 121 -10.26 4.74 29.56
C GLY A 121 -11.68 5.20 29.18
N LYS A 122 -11.83 6.08 28.18
CA LYS A 122 -13.16 6.40 27.63
C LYS A 122 -13.65 5.22 26.80
N PRO A 123 -14.95 4.90 26.82
CA PRO A 123 -15.48 3.82 26.01
C PRO A 123 -15.23 4.13 24.53
N ALA A 124 -14.88 3.11 23.75
CA ALA A 124 -14.80 3.22 22.30
C ALA A 124 -16.17 3.64 21.76
N GLY A 125 -16.32 4.94 21.47
CA GLY A 125 -17.55 5.49 20.95
C GLY A 125 -17.71 5.12 19.47
N PRO A 126 -18.93 4.79 19.01
CA PRO A 126 -19.17 4.59 17.59
C PRO A 126 -18.75 5.87 16.84
N ILE A 127 -18.13 5.71 15.67
CA ILE A 127 -17.99 6.85 14.78
C ILE A 127 -19.40 7.31 14.46
N ARG A 128 -19.74 8.52 14.91
CA ARG A 128 -21.04 9.11 14.62
C ARG A 128 -21.00 9.53 13.15
N GLY A 129 -21.28 8.57 12.27
CA GLY A 129 -21.31 8.76 10.83
C GLY A 129 -22.29 9.87 10.50
N ARG A 130 -21.76 11.08 10.25
CA ARG A 130 -22.45 12.02 9.38
C ARG A 130 -22.39 11.33 8.02
N ARG A 131 -23.50 10.74 7.58
CA ARG A 131 -23.65 10.08 6.27
C ARG A 131 -22.87 10.92 5.25
N GLY A 132 -21.74 10.40 4.76
CA GLY A 132 -20.86 11.16 3.89
C GLY A 132 -21.70 11.67 2.71
N LYS A 133 -21.58 12.96 2.37
CA LYS A 133 -22.13 13.47 1.12
C LYS A 133 -21.51 12.65 0.00
N ARG A 134 -22.34 12.12 -0.89
CA ARG A 134 -21.85 11.34 -2.03
C ARG A 134 -21.03 12.28 -2.93
N VAL A 135 -20.05 11.78 -3.68
CA VAL A 135 -19.26 12.59 -4.63
C VAL A 135 -20.17 13.37 -5.62
N GLU A 136 -21.34 12.80 -5.93
CA GLU A 136 -22.43 13.43 -6.70
C GLU A 136 -22.99 14.72 -6.05
N ASP A 137 -22.97 14.84 -4.72
CA ASP A 137 -23.45 16.00 -3.95
C ASP A 137 -22.41 17.14 -3.86
N LEU A 138 -21.15 16.90 -4.23
CA LEU A 138 -20.08 17.90 -4.25
C LEU A 138 -20.03 18.68 -5.57
N GLY A 139 -20.57 18.11 -6.65
CA GLY A 139 -20.68 18.75 -7.97
C GLY A 139 -21.97 19.54 -8.20
N ALA A 140 -22.92 19.51 -7.25
CA ALA A 140 -24.27 20.03 -7.42
C ALA A 140 -24.56 21.33 -6.63
N GLU A 141 -23.54 22.05 -6.16
CA GLU A 141 -23.75 23.35 -5.52
C GLU A 141 -23.86 24.43 -6.61
N PRO A 142 -25.06 24.99 -6.89
CA PRO A 142 -25.17 26.08 -7.85
C PRO A 142 -24.39 27.28 -7.33
N PRO A 143 -23.69 28.03 -8.20
CA PRO A 143 -22.89 29.17 -7.78
C PRO A 143 -23.77 30.16 -7.01
N LYS A 144 -23.31 30.56 -5.81
CA LYS A 144 -23.97 31.56 -4.97
C LYS A 144 -24.33 32.79 -5.82
N PRO A 145 -25.58 33.25 -5.82
CA PRO A 145 -25.93 34.47 -6.54
C PRO A 145 -25.15 35.63 -5.92
N ALA A 146 -24.41 36.34 -6.77
CA ALA A 146 -23.67 37.53 -6.40
C ALA A 146 -24.63 38.51 -5.70
N ALA A 147 -24.29 38.89 -4.48
CA ALA A 147 -25.07 39.81 -3.67
C ALA A 147 -25.32 41.10 -4.47
N ALA A 148 -26.60 41.38 -4.74
CA ALA A 148 -27.04 42.64 -5.30
C ALA A 148 -26.55 43.79 -4.43
N ALA A 149 -25.63 44.58 -4.97
CA ALA A 149 -25.12 45.80 -4.35
C ALA A 149 -26.25 46.84 -4.28
N LYS A 150 -26.93 46.87 -3.13
CA LYS A 150 -27.88 47.92 -2.76
C LYS A 150 -27.09 49.11 -2.18
N ARG A 151 -26.97 50.21 -2.94
CA ARG A 151 -26.72 51.57 -2.41
C ARG A 151 -27.67 52.52 -3.16
N ARG A 152 -28.83 52.83 -2.56
CA ARG A 152 -29.15 54.11 -1.88
C ARG A 152 -29.07 55.31 -2.84
N THR A 153 -30.17 55.75 -3.45
CA THR A 153 -31.03 56.84 -2.95
C THR A 153 -30.26 57.97 -2.28
N SER A 154 -30.05 59.05 -3.03
CA SER A 154 -30.29 60.43 -2.61
C SER A 154 -30.59 61.25 -3.87
#